data_AF-A0A1F6V689-F1
#
_entry.id   AF-A0A1F6V689-F1
#
_cell.length_a   1.000
_cell.length_b   1.000
_cell.length_c   1.000
_cell.angle_alpha   90.00
_cell.angle_beta   90.00
_cell.angle_gamma   90.00
#
_symmetry.space_group_name_H-M   'P 1'
#
loop_
_entity.id
_entity.type
_entity.pdbx_description
1 polymer ?
#
loop_
_entity_poly.entity_id
_entity_poly.type
_entity_poly.pdbx_seq_one_letter_code
_entity_poly.pdbx_strand_id
1 'polypeptide(L)'
;MRDSEENALQNPFKGYLANLKKHKQAVNPVHEIVNCYYKMNGWEKMPKEFYTGRYAYNKLAKEAKMLYTACNEVLDDCIWALDKMKYLAEKGGFDWSIITCLKHKLSL
;
A
#
# COMPACT_ATOMS: atom_id res chain seq x y z
N MET A 1 -6.37 -31.76 -9.32
CA MET A 1 -6.64 -30.47 -9.99
C MET A 1 -6.76 -29.43 -8.90
N ARG A 2 -5.75 -28.58 -8.70
CA ARG A 2 -5.73 -27.53 -7.68
C ARG A 2 -5.31 -26.23 -8.34
N ASP A 3 -6.08 -25.84 -9.34
CA ASP A 3 -6.00 -24.55 -9.99
C ASP A 3 -7.46 -24.15 -10.22
N SER A 4 -7.90 -23.01 -9.67
CA SER A 4 -9.06 -22.18 -10.12
C SER A 4 -9.78 -21.40 -8.99
N GLU A 5 -9.09 -20.78 -8.03
CA GLU A 5 -9.75 -19.76 -7.18
C GLU A 5 -8.98 -18.44 -7.03
N GLU A 6 -7.70 -18.36 -7.39
CA GLU A 6 -6.93 -17.10 -7.27
C GLU A 6 -7.23 -16.05 -8.36
N ASN A 7 -7.98 -16.41 -9.40
CA ASN A 7 -8.13 -15.59 -10.62
C ASN A 7 -9.41 -14.74 -10.70
N ALA A 8 -10.26 -14.72 -9.67
CA ALA A 8 -11.54 -14.01 -9.71
C ALA A 8 -11.57 -12.71 -8.87
N LEU A 9 -10.57 -12.45 -8.03
CA LEU A 9 -10.58 -11.28 -7.16
C LEU A 9 -10.10 -10.05 -7.93
N GLN A 10 -11.03 -9.23 -8.42
CA GLN A 10 -10.69 -7.95 -9.03
C GLN A 10 -10.21 -6.96 -7.97
N ASN A 11 -9.29 -6.07 -8.36
CA ASN A 11 -8.82 -4.99 -7.50
C ASN A 11 -10.00 -4.06 -7.13
N PRO A 12 -10.42 -3.99 -5.86
CA PRO A 12 -11.54 -3.16 -5.44
C PRO A 12 -11.22 -1.65 -5.48
N PHE A 13 -9.94 -1.30 -5.56
CA PHE A 13 -9.47 0.08 -5.67
C PHE A 13 -9.37 0.57 -7.11
N LYS A 14 -9.80 -0.22 -8.09
CA LYS A 14 -9.78 0.18 -9.50
C LYS A 14 -10.54 1.50 -9.72
N GLY A 15 -9.86 2.48 -10.30
CA GLY A 15 -10.37 3.84 -10.50
C GLY A 15 -10.09 4.80 -9.33
N TYR A 16 -9.41 4.37 -8.27
CA TYR A 16 -9.08 5.21 -7.12
C TYR A 16 -8.27 6.44 -7.52
N LEU A 17 -7.17 6.26 -8.26
CA LEU A 17 -6.34 7.39 -8.73
C LEU A 17 -7.15 8.35 -9.61
N ALA A 18 -7.99 7.82 -10.50
CA ALA A 18 -8.82 8.64 -11.39
C ALA A 18 -9.80 9.51 -10.59
N ASN A 19 -10.43 8.95 -9.56
CA ASN A 19 -11.32 9.70 -8.67
C ASN A 19 -10.56 10.73 -7.84
N LEU A 20 -9.37 10.39 -7.34
CA LEU A 20 -8.51 11.33 -6.62
C LEU A 20 -8.14 12.56 -7.44
N LYS A 21 -7.76 12.36 -8.71
CA LYS A 21 -7.42 13.45 -9.64
C LYS A 21 -8.60 14.38 -9.94
N LYS A 22 -9.85 13.92 -9.83
CA LYS A 22 -11.03 14.79 -9.97
C LYS A 22 -11.15 15.81 -8.83
N HIS A 23 -10.67 15.46 -7.65
CA HIS A 23 -10.79 16.29 -6.45
C HIS A 23 -9.49 17.03 -6.08
N LYS A 24 -8.33 16.59 -6.60
CA LYS A 24 -7.01 17.18 -6.32
C LYS A 24 -6.24 17.44 -7.62
N GLN A 25 -5.72 18.66 -7.77
CA GLN A 25 -4.98 19.11 -8.96
C GLN A 25 -3.64 18.39 -9.17
N ALA A 26 -2.95 18.03 -8.08
CA ALA A 26 -1.69 17.29 -8.12
C ALA A 26 -1.76 16.10 -7.16
N VAL A 27 -1.64 14.89 -7.71
CA VAL A 27 -1.59 13.64 -6.93
C VAL A 27 -0.20 13.05 -7.08
N ASN A 28 0.53 12.91 -5.97
CA ASN A 28 1.79 12.19 -5.94
C ASN A 28 1.52 10.74 -5.49
N PRO A 29 1.67 9.73 -6.36
CA PRO A 29 1.36 8.34 -6.03
C PRO A 29 2.16 7.81 -4.83
N VAL A 30 3.45 8.17 -4.73
CA VAL A 30 4.30 7.75 -3.61
C VAL A 30 3.76 8.29 -2.28
N HIS A 31 3.35 9.57 -2.27
CA HIS A 31 2.76 10.18 -1.08
C HIS A 31 1.44 9.50 -0.70
N GLU A 32 0.57 9.23 -1.68
CA GLU A 32 -0.71 8.57 -1.44
C GLU A 32 -0.55 7.12 -0.95
N ILE A 33 0.45 6.37 -1.43
CA ILE A 33 0.78 5.02 -0.92
C ILE A 33 1.15 5.10 0.57
N VAL A 34 2.02 6.02 0.96
CA VAL A 34 2.42 6.19 2.37
C VAL A 34 1.23 6.63 3.24
N ASN A 35 0.40 7.54 2.75
CA ASN A 35 -0.81 7.97 3.47
C ASN A 35 -1.80 6.81 3.65
N CYS A 36 -2.03 6.00 2.61
CA CYS A 36 -2.88 4.82 2.70
C CYS A 36 -2.32 3.83 3.73
N TYR A 37 -1.01 3.60 3.74
CA TYR A 37 -0.35 2.78 4.76
C TYR A 37 -0.61 3.30 6.19
N TYR A 38 -0.44 4.60 6.45
CA TYR A 38 -0.75 5.16 7.76
C TYR A 38 -2.23 5.02 8.13
N LYS A 39 -3.13 5.33 7.19
CA LYS A 39 -4.58 5.23 7.39
C LYS A 39 -5.03 3.81 7.71
N MET A 40 -4.52 2.83 6.96
CA MET A 40 -4.82 1.41 7.17
C MET A 40 -4.43 0.92 8.57
N ASN A 41 -3.37 1.49 9.15
CA ASN A 41 -2.90 1.18 10.49
C ASN A 41 -3.46 2.12 11.58
N GLY A 42 -4.31 3.08 11.23
CA GLY A 42 -4.89 4.04 12.18
C GLY A 42 -3.91 5.10 12.70
N TRP A 43 -2.80 5.34 11.99
CA TRP A 43 -1.71 6.20 12.43
C TRP A 43 -1.78 7.62 11.86
N GLU A 44 -2.95 8.12 11.47
CA GLU A 44 -3.09 9.47 10.87
C GLU A 44 -2.92 10.60 11.89
N LYS A 45 -3.10 10.31 13.19
CA LYS A 45 -3.13 11.30 14.28
C LYS A 45 -2.12 11.00 15.39
N MET A 46 -1.04 10.29 15.04
CA MET A 46 0.00 9.95 16.01
C MET A 46 0.86 11.18 16.34
N PRO A 47 1.50 11.24 17.53
CA PRO A 47 2.44 12.30 17.86
C PRO A 47 3.66 12.27 16.94
N LYS A 48 4.37 13.39 16.77
CA LYS A 48 5.46 13.53 15.77
C LYS A 48 6.56 12.49 15.95
N GLU A 49 6.86 12.14 17.19
CA GLU A 49 7.86 11.18 17.61
C GLU A 49 7.59 9.78 17.06
N PHE A 50 6.32 9.45 16.79
CA PHE A 50 5.93 8.19 16.17
C PHE A 50 6.48 8.06 14.75
N TYR A 51 6.52 9.15 13.98
CA TYR A 51 6.98 9.16 12.58
C TYR A 51 8.51 9.24 12.46
N THR A 52 9.21 8.58 13.38
CA THR A 52 10.66 8.46 13.39
C THR A 52 11.08 7.00 13.19
N GLY A 53 12.36 6.75 12.88
CA GLY A 53 12.89 5.40 12.72
C GLY A 53 12.15 4.58 11.65
N ARG A 54 11.49 3.49 12.07
CA ARG A 54 10.79 2.56 11.15
C ARG A 54 9.63 3.23 10.40
N TYR A 55 8.95 4.19 11.03
CA TYR A 55 7.76 4.85 10.47
C TYR A 55 8.08 6.24 9.91
N ALA A 56 9.36 6.54 9.67
CA ALA A 56 9.75 7.80 9.09
C ALA A 56 9.31 7.90 7.62
N TYR A 57 8.76 9.06 7.25
CA TYR A 57 8.22 9.30 5.92
C TYR A 57 9.26 9.08 4.82
N ASN A 58 10.50 9.53 5.00
CA ASN A 58 11.57 9.36 4.01
C ASN A 58 11.86 7.88 3.70
N LYS A 59 11.86 7.03 4.73
CA LYS A 59 12.03 5.58 4.59
C LYS A 59 10.84 4.97 3.87
N LEU A 60 9.63 5.26 4.35
CA LEU A 60 8.40 4.73 3.77
C LEU A 60 8.18 5.22 2.32
N ALA A 61 8.57 6.45 1.99
CA ALA A 61 8.52 6.97 0.63
C ALA A 61 9.46 6.22 -0.32
N LYS A 62 10.65 5.80 0.17
CA LYS A 62 11.54 4.94 -0.62
C LYS A 62 10.92 3.57 -0.88
N GLU A 63 10.35 2.94 0.16
CA GLU A 63 9.65 1.66 0.03
C GLU A 63 8.42 1.77 -0.90
N ALA A 64 7.64 2.85 -0.76
CA ALA A 64 6.48 3.14 -1.60
C ALA A 64 6.86 3.34 -3.07
N LYS A 65 7.97 4.02 -3.35
CA LYS A 65 8.48 4.15 -4.72
C LYS A 65 8.82 2.79 -5.31
N MET A 66 9.47 1.91 -4.54
CA MET A 66 9.79 0.54 -5.00
C MET A 66 8.52 -0.27 -5.27
N LEU A 67 7.52 -0.18 -4.37
CA LEU A 67 6.22 -0.83 -4.58
C LEU A 67 5.52 -0.30 -5.83
N TYR A 68 5.52 1.02 -6.01
CA TYR A 68 4.92 1.66 -7.18
C TYR A 68 5.53 1.17 -8.49
N THR A 69 6.86 1.10 -8.57
CA THR A 69 7.54 0.52 -9.74
C THR A 69 7.21 -0.97 -9.92
N ALA A 70 7.16 -1.75 -8.83
CA ALA A 70 6.80 -3.17 -8.91
C ALA A 70 5.35 -3.41 -9.36
N CYS A 71 4.45 -2.46 -9.11
CA CYS A 71 3.06 -2.47 -9.56
C CYS A 71 2.87 -1.75 -10.91
N ASN A 72 3.90 -1.67 -11.76
CA ASN A 72 3.84 -1.02 -13.08
C ASN A 72 3.31 0.42 -13.03
N GLU A 73 3.60 1.14 -11.95
CA GLU A 73 3.14 2.51 -11.72
C GLU A 73 1.61 2.66 -11.68
N VAL A 74 0.91 1.60 -11.26
CA VAL A 74 -0.53 1.62 -11.03
C VAL A 74 -0.79 1.80 -9.53
N LEU A 75 -1.23 3.00 -9.14
CA LEU A 75 -1.51 3.33 -7.73
C LEU A 75 -2.55 2.37 -7.12
N ASP A 76 -3.61 2.09 -7.85
CA ASP A 76 -4.70 1.23 -7.39
C ASP A 76 -4.19 -0.16 -7.00
N ASP A 77 -3.23 -0.72 -7.75
CA ASP A 77 -2.62 -2.02 -7.46
C ASP A 77 -1.70 -1.97 -6.25
N CYS A 78 -1.02 -0.83 -6.03
CA CYS A 78 -0.25 -0.61 -4.81
C CYS A 78 -1.15 -0.62 -3.57
N ILE A 79 -2.30 0.05 -3.64
CA ILE A 79 -3.26 0.10 -2.52
C ILE A 79 -3.82 -1.30 -2.25
N TRP A 80 -4.09 -2.07 -3.30
CA TRP A 80 -4.52 -3.45 -3.14
C TRP A 80 -3.45 -4.35 -2.52
N ALA A 81 -2.18 -4.19 -2.90
CA ALA A 81 -1.07 -4.91 -2.27
C ALA A 81 -0.93 -4.58 -0.78
N LEU A 82 -1.10 -3.31 -0.39
CA LEU A 82 -1.12 -2.91 1.03
C LEU A 82 -2.29 -3.56 1.79
N ASP A 83 -3.49 -3.57 1.21
CA ASP A 83 -4.67 -4.18 1.82
C ASP A 83 -4.50 -5.70 2.03
N LYS A 84 -4.00 -6.41 1.00
CA LYS A 84 -3.63 -7.83 1.12
C LYS A 84 -2.60 -8.07 2.22
N MET A 85 -1.56 -7.23 2.27
CA MET A 85 -0.51 -7.38 3.28
C MET A 85 -1.04 -7.16 4.69
N LYS A 86 -1.90 -6.15 4.89
CA LYS A 86 -2.58 -5.94 6.16
C LYS A 86 -3.37 -7.18 6.57
N TYR A 87 -4.18 -7.73 5.67
CA TYR A 87 -4.94 -8.95 5.95
C TYR A 87 -4.03 -10.11 6.36
N LEU A 88 -2.94 -10.34 5.63
CA LEU A 88 -1.97 -11.41 5.95
C LEU A 88 -1.29 -11.18 7.30
N ALA A 89 -0.91 -9.94 7.60
CA ALA A 89 -0.27 -9.55 8.86
C ALA A 89 -1.21 -9.75 10.06
N GLU A 90 -2.48 -9.35 9.92
CA GLU A 90 -3.50 -9.54 10.96
C GLU A 90 -3.81 -11.01 11.19
N LYS A 91 -3.92 -11.83 10.12
CA LYS A 91 -4.13 -13.27 10.25
C LYS A 91 -2.91 -14.02 10.78
N GLY A 92 -1.71 -13.57 10.42
CA GLY A 92 -0.45 -14.18 10.83
C GLY A 92 0.10 -13.66 12.16
N GLY A 93 -0.48 -12.60 12.73
CA GLY A 93 -0.02 -11.99 13.97
C GLY A 93 1.40 -11.40 13.89
N PHE A 94 1.77 -10.82 12.74
CA PHE A 94 3.11 -10.25 12.54
C PHE A 94 3.07 -8.78 12.14
N ASP A 95 4.14 -8.06 12.48
CA ASP A 95 4.32 -6.67 12.07
C ASP A 95 4.66 -6.56 10.58
N TRP A 96 4.05 -5.61 9.88
CA TRP A 96 4.32 -5.36 8.47
C TRP A 96 4.78 -3.92 8.21
N SER A 97 5.34 -3.69 7.02
CA SER A 97 5.48 -2.35 6.44
C SER A 97 5.39 -2.45 4.91
N ILE A 98 5.53 -1.33 4.21
CA ILE A 98 5.40 -1.28 2.74
C ILE A 98 6.37 -2.26 2.06
N ILE A 99 7.64 -2.34 2.51
CA ILE A 99 8.63 -3.30 1.99
C ILE A 99 8.19 -4.77 2.13
N THR A 100 7.33 -5.10 3.09
CA THR A 100 6.84 -6.49 3.28
C THR A 100 6.00 -6.92 2.07
N CYS A 101 5.31 -6.01 1.40
CA CYS A 101 4.58 -6.27 0.14
C CYS A 101 5.50 -6.80 -0.96
N LEU A 102 6.71 -6.24 -1.05
CA LEU A 102 7.72 -6.63 -2.02
C LEU A 102 8.34 -8.00 -1.69
N LYS A 103 8.56 -8.30 -0.40
CA LYS A 103 9.10 -9.60 0.04
C LYS A 103 8.15 -10.76 -0.23
N HIS A 104 6.85 -10.53 -0.07
CA HIS A 104 5.82 -11.52 -0.32
C HIS A 104 5.38 -11.57 -1.80
N LYS A 105 6.06 -10.84 -2.70
CA LYS A 105 5.77 -10.79 -4.14
C LYS A 105 4.28 -10.55 -4.43
N LEU A 106 3.65 -9.63 -3.69
CA LEU A 106 2.22 -9.34 -3.85
C LEU A 106 1.91 -8.49 -5.10
N SER A 107 2.92 -8.07 -5.86
CA SER A 107 2.76 -7.51 -7.20
C SER A 107 2.14 -8.57 -8.11
N LEU A 108 0.98 -8.27 -8.71
CA LEU A 108 0.29 -9.13 -9.68
C LEU A 108 1.12 -9.31 -10.95
#